data_AF-A0A845L677-F1
#
_entry.id   AF-A0A845L677-F1
#
_cell.length_a   1.000
_cell.length_b   1.000
_cell.length_c   1.000
_cell.angle_alpha   90.00
_cell.angle_beta   90.00
_cell.angle_gamma   90.00
#
_symmetry.space_group_name_H-M   'P 1'
#
loop_
_entity.id
_entity.type
_entity.pdbx_description
1 polymer ?
#
loop_
_entity_poly.entity_id
_entity_poly.type
_entity_poly.pdbx_seq_one_letter_code
_entity_poly.pdbx_strand_id
1 'polypeptide(L)'
;MSEPITTVNTGRRVTEMDVLFQLLKEKGENTHFRGLIVQALARIGYEDPEDSKSIAAIYTQMNLDMRFVHFGNGLWGLRNWAPAKTGRRIPTISLLNKTVEYEDGESGDDEDYDDRDHDYGRVRDDDWERAE
;
A
#
# COMPACT_ATOMS: atom_id res chain seq x y z
N MET A 1 11.42 27.42 -34.61
CA MET A 1 10.52 26.29 -34.90
C MET A 1 10.99 25.13 -34.04
N SER A 2 10.34 24.92 -32.90
CA SER A 2 10.76 23.91 -31.93
C SER A 2 10.34 22.53 -32.39
N GLU A 3 11.29 21.58 -32.41
CA GLU A 3 11.06 20.21 -32.85
C GLU A 3 10.09 19.48 -31.91
N PRO A 4 9.19 18.63 -32.44
CA PRO A 4 8.30 17.83 -31.61
C PRO A 4 9.11 16.75 -30.90
N ILE A 5 8.96 16.66 -29.58
CA ILE A 5 9.62 15.66 -28.74
C ILE A 5 9.10 14.28 -29.16
N THR A 6 9.91 13.54 -29.91
CA THR A 6 9.62 12.18 -30.33
C THR A 6 9.50 11.28 -29.10
N THR A 7 8.27 10.90 -28.75
CA THR A 7 8.03 9.84 -27.77
C THR A 7 8.57 8.54 -28.34
N VAL A 8 9.73 8.11 -27.84
CA VAL A 8 10.29 6.77 -28.06
C VAL A 8 9.30 5.75 -27.47
N ASN A 9 8.49 5.15 -28.35
CA ASN A 9 7.64 4.01 -28.05
C ASN A 9 8.52 2.75 -27.89
N THR A 10 9.12 2.59 -26.72
CA THR A 10 9.61 1.28 -26.27
C THR A 10 8.36 0.44 -25.99
N GLY A 11 8.25 -0.78 -26.52
CA GLY A 11 7.06 -1.67 -26.45
C GLY A 11 6.65 -2.16 -25.05
N ARG A 12 6.89 -1.36 -24.02
CA ARG A 12 6.41 -1.49 -22.65
C ARG A 12 5.04 -0.81 -22.57
N ARG A 13 4.03 -1.59 -22.19
CA ARG A 13 2.69 -1.09 -21.86
C ARG A 13 2.86 -0.07 -20.73
N VAL A 14 2.42 1.17 -20.93
CA VAL A 14 2.44 2.20 -19.88
C VAL A 14 1.41 1.81 -18.84
N THR A 15 1.85 1.61 -17.60
CA THR A 15 0.95 1.31 -16.47
C THR A 15 0.51 2.60 -15.78
N GLU A 16 -0.59 2.54 -15.04
CA GLU A 16 -1.09 3.65 -14.22
C GLU A 16 -0.03 4.12 -13.22
N MET A 17 0.71 3.17 -12.64
CA MET A 17 1.84 3.46 -11.75
C MET A 17 2.99 4.17 -12.46
N ASP A 18 3.26 3.84 -13.73
CA ASP A 18 4.28 4.54 -14.51
C ASP A 18 3.88 6.00 -14.80
N VAL A 19 2.58 6.25 -15.05
CA VAL A 19 2.05 7.62 -15.22
C VAL A 19 2.11 8.40 -13.91
N LEU A 20 1.74 7.80 -12.78
CA LEU A 20 1.88 8.42 -11.46
C LEU A 20 3.34 8.79 -11.14
N PHE A 21 4.27 7.89 -11.47
CA PHE A 21 5.69 8.13 -11.29
C PHE A 21 6.18 9.30 -12.14
N GLN A 22 5.78 9.37 -13.41
CA GLN A 22 6.09 10.49 -14.31
C GLN A 22 5.51 11.81 -13.78
N LEU A 23 4.25 11.81 -13.35
CA LEU A 23 3.58 12.97 -12.76
C LEU A 23 4.32 13.53 -11.54
N LEU A 24 4.72 12.67 -10.60
CA LEU A 24 5.51 13.10 -9.45
C LEU A 24 6.88 13.63 -9.87
N LYS A 25 7.54 12.97 -10.83
CA LYS A 25 8.84 13.43 -11.33
C LYS A 25 8.76 14.79 -12.03
N GLU A 26 7.71 15.05 -12.78
CA GLU A 26 7.45 16.34 -13.43
C GLU A 26 7.18 17.46 -12.42
N LYS A 27 6.40 17.17 -11.36
CA LYS A 27 6.12 18.15 -10.30
C LYS A 27 7.34 18.44 -9.43
N GLY A 28 8.14 17.41 -9.12
CA GLY A 28 9.31 17.55 -8.26
C GLY A 28 9.01 17.78 -6.78
N GLU A 29 7.73 17.71 -6.37
CA GLU A 29 7.28 17.93 -5.00
C GLU A 29 6.24 16.87 -4.57
N ASN A 30 6.05 16.74 -3.25
CA ASN A 30 5.03 15.85 -2.71
C ASN A 30 3.61 16.40 -2.96
N THR A 31 2.71 15.52 -3.38
CA THR A 31 1.36 15.90 -3.83
C THR A 31 0.31 15.06 -3.10
N HIS A 32 -0.88 15.62 -2.88
CA HIS A 32 -1.99 14.87 -2.29
C HIS A 32 -2.44 13.71 -3.20
N PHE A 33 -2.59 12.51 -2.64
CA PHE A 33 -2.82 11.28 -3.43
C PHE A 33 -4.04 11.37 -4.35
N ARG A 34 -5.16 11.93 -3.87
CA ARG A 34 -6.39 12.01 -4.65
C ARG A 34 -6.19 12.82 -5.92
N GLY A 35 -5.57 13.99 -5.80
CA GLY A 35 -5.29 14.84 -6.96
C GLY A 35 -4.31 14.19 -7.91
N LEU A 36 -3.31 13.46 -7.39
CA LEU A 36 -2.34 12.73 -8.20
C LEU A 36 -3.01 11.61 -9.02
N ILE A 37 -3.88 10.82 -8.40
CA ILE A 37 -4.61 9.72 -9.05
C ILE A 37 -5.56 10.24 -10.12
N VAL A 38 -6.34 11.28 -9.83
CA VAL A 38 -7.25 11.89 -10.81
C VAL A 38 -6.47 12.42 -12.02
N GLN A 39 -5.33 13.08 -11.79
CA GLN A 39 -4.45 13.55 -12.88
C GLN A 39 -3.89 12.38 -13.72
N ALA A 40 -3.54 11.25 -13.09
CA ALA A 40 -3.05 10.08 -13.80
C ALA A 40 -4.15 9.43 -14.66
N LEU A 41 -5.34 9.24 -14.11
CA LEU A 41 -6.50 8.68 -14.83
C LEU A 41 -6.89 9.56 -16.01
N ALA A 42 -6.88 10.89 -15.84
CA ALA A 42 -7.15 11.84 -16.92
C ALA A 42 -6.10 11.76 -18.04
N ARG A 43 -4.81 11.56 -17.72
CA ARG A 43 -3.75 11.39 -18.73
C ARG A 43 -3.88 10.09 -19.52
N ILE A 44 -4.41 9.04 -18.91
CA ILE A 44 -4.61 7.73 -19.55
C ILE A 44 -5.87 7.72 -20.42
N GLY A 45 -6.81 8.65 -20.17
CA GLY A 45 -8.05 8.79 -20.94
C GLY A 45 -9.23 8.03 -20.35
N TYR A 46 -9.27 7.87 -19.02
CA TYR A 46 -10.48 7.39 -18.35
C TYR A 46 -11.63 8.37 -18.56
N GLU A 47 -12.82 7.85 -18.84
CA GLU A 47 -14.03 8.66 -19.08
C GLU A 47 -14.46 9.44 -17.84
N ASP A 48 -14.39 8.78 -16.67
CA ASP A 48 -14.60 9.41 -15.36
C ASP A 48 -13.35 9.23 -14.48
N PRO A 49 -12.43 10.20 -14.45
CA PRO A 49 -11.24 10.13 -13.60
C PRO A 49 -11.54 10.37 -12.12
N GLU A 50 -12.76 10.80 -11.77
CA GLU A 50 -13.19 10.96 -10.37
C GLU A 50 -13.96 9.74 -9.82
N ASP A 51 -14.14 8.70 -10.64
CA ASP A 51 -14.80 7.46 -10.22
C ASP A 51 -14.11 6.85 -9.00
N SER A 52 -14.89 6.70 -7.93
CA SER A 52 -14.42 6.19 -6.63
C SER A 52 -13.81 4.78 -6.71
N LYS A 53 -14.35 3.91 -7.57
CA LYS A 53 -13.86 2.54 -7.74
C LYS A 53 -12.48 2.52 -8.40
N SER A 54 -12.31 3.32 -9.45
CA SER A 54 -11.04 3.50 -10.13
C SER A 54 -9.99 4.12 -9.20
N ILE A 55 -10.35 5.17 -8.45
CA ILE A 55 -9.46 5.78 -7.46
C ILE A 55 -9.01 4.76 -6.41
N ALA A 56 -9.92 3.95 -5.87
CA ALA A 56 -9.59 2.93 -4.86
C ALA A 56 -8.65 1.85 -5.40
N ALA A 57 -8.86 1.41 -6.65
CA ALA A 57 -7.99 0.43 -7.31
C ALA A 57 -6.57 0.97 -7.49
N ILE A 58 -6.43 2.21 -7.99
CA ILE A 58 -5.12 2.84 -8.18
C ILE A 58 -4.45 3.14 -6.85
N TYR A 59 -5.20 3.58 -5.83
CA TYR A 59 -4.67 3.79 -4.50
C TYR A 59 -4.11 2.49 -3.90
N THR A 60 -4.81 1.36 -4.09
CA THR A 60 -4.33 0.04 -3.66
C THR A 60 -3.02 -0.32 -4.34
N GLN A 61 -2.95 -0.19 -5.67
CA GLN A 61 -1.73 -0.46 -6.42
C GLN A 61 -0.57 0.45 -6.00
N MET A 62 -0.84 1.73 -5.76
CA MET A 62 0.16 2.70 -5.31
C MET A 62 0.73 2.33 -3.93
N ASN A 63 -0.09 1.79 -3.02
CA ASN A 63 0.38 1.29 -1.73
C ASN A 63 1.26 0.02 -1.85
N LEU A 64 1.02 -0.79 -2.88
CA LEU A 64 1.81 -2.00 -3.15
C LEU A 64 3.13 -1.71 -3.88
N ASP A 65 3.28 -0.52 -4.48
CA ASP A 65 4.45 -0.15 -5.26
C ASP A 65 5.49 0.60 -4.40
N MET A 66 6.65 -0.04 -4.23
CA MET A 66 7.77 0.42 -3.41
C MET A 66 8.46 1.71 -3.91
N ARG A 67 8.10 2.22 -5.10
CA ARG A 67 8.63 3.49 -5.64
C ARG A 67 8.00 4.70 -4.95
N PHE A 68 6.78 4.56 -4.43
CA PHE A 68 6.05 5.63 -3.78
C PHE A 68 6.21 5.55 -2.27
N VAL A 69 6.21 6.72 -1.62
CA VAL A 69 6.27 6.83 -0.16
C VAL A 69 5.29 7.91 0.31
N HIS A 70 4.65 7.63 1.44
CA HIS A 70 3.78 8.56 2.13
C HIS A 70 4.59 9.48 3.05
N PHE A 71 4.31 10.78 2.98
CA PHE A 71 4.98 11.84 3.76
C PHE A 71 4.11 12.40 4.90
N GLY A 72 2.93 11.83 5.16
CA GLY A 72 1.94 12.38 6.11
C GLY A 72 0.87 13.23 5.42
N ASN A 73 -0.27 13.44 6.09
CA ASN A 73 -1.37 14.32 5.63
C ASN A 73 -1.88 14.05 4.20
N GLY A 74 -1.83 12.79 3.78
CA GLY A 74 -2.23 12.38 2.42
C GLY A 74 -1.26 12.81 1.31
N LEU A 75 -0.08 13.36 1.65
CA LEU A 75 0.99 13.69 0.72
C LEU A 75 1.80 12.45 0.35
N TRP A 76 2.04 12.31 -0.95
CA TRP A 76 2.81 11.21 -1.53
C TRP A 76 3.92 11.76 -2.41
N GLY A 77 5.02 11.04 -2.45
CA GLY A 77 6.17 11.36 -3.28
C GLY A 77 6.99 10.13 -3.63
N LEU A 78 8.14 10.36 -4.27
CA LEU A 78 9.05 9.29 -4.66
C LEU A 78 9.97 8.87 -3.51
N ARG A 79 10.28 7.58 -3.43
CA ARG A 79 11.13 7.01 -2.38
C ARG A 79 12.51 7.65 -2.29
N ASN A 80 13.06 8.13 -3.40
CA ASN A 80 14.37 8.81 -3.43
C ASN A 80 14.33 10.24 -2.86
N TRP A 81 13.14 10.81 -2.61
CA TRP A 81 12.98 12.10 -1.93
C TRP A 81 12.95 11.94 -0.41
N ALA A 82 12.62 10.74 0.09
CA ALA A 82 12.69 10.48 1.51
C ALA A 82 14.16 10.43 1.96
N PRO A 83 14.51 10.98 3.12
CA PRO A 83 15.85 10.86 3.67
C PRO A 83 16.20 9.37 3.75
N ALA A 84 17.42 9.02 3.31
CA ALA A 84 17.88 7.65 3.40
C ALA A 84 17.72 7.20 4.86
N LYS A 85 16.90 6.16 5.09
CA LYS A 85 16.81 5.54 6.42
C LYS A 85 18.23 5.12 6.74
N THR A 86 18.90 5.85 7.63
CA THR A 86 20.13 5.39 8.26
C THR A 86 19.79 4.02 8.78
N GLY A 87 20.35 2.97 8.17
CA GLY A 87 19.99 1.60 8.50
C GLY A 87 19.98 1.49 10.01
N ARG A 88 18.86 1.01 10.59
CA ARG A 88 18.86 0.66 12.01
C ARG A 88 20.09 -0.23 12.17
N ARG A 89 21.12 0.29 12.84
CA ARG A 89 22.26 -0.51 13.23
C ARG A 89 21.66 -1.54 14.15
N ILE A 90 21.42 -2.73 13.62
CA ILE A 90 21.18 -3.90 14.45
C ILE A 90 22.48 -3.96 15.26
N PRO A 91 22.46 -3.69 16.58
CA PRO A 91 23.66 -3.92 17.36
C PRO A 91 24.00 -5.39 17.11
N THR A 92 25.16 -5.64 16.51
CA THR A 92 25.71 -6.99 16.42
C THR A 92 25.96 -7.39 17.86
N ILE A 93 24.96 -8.00 18.50
CA ILE A 93 25.14 -8.61 19.80
C ILE A 93 26.15 -9.73 19.51
N SER A 94 27.37 -9.54 19.98
CA SER A 94 28.43 -10.52 19.89
C SER A 94 28.00 -11.74 20.71
N LEU A 95 27.36 -12.71 20.06
CA LEU A 95 26.99 -14.01 20.65
C LEU A 95 28.22 -14.93 20.78
N LEU A 96 29.33 -14.41 21.31
CA LEU A 96 30.46 -15.22 21.73
C LEU A 96 30.58 -15.11 23.26
N ASN A 97 30.40 -16.26 23.92
CA ASN A 97 30.59 -16.58 25.35
C ASN A 97 29.37 -16.66 26.28
N LYS A 98 28.41 -17.54 25.97
CA LYS A 98 27.87 -18.44 27.01
C LYS A 98 27.26 -19.71 26.41
N THR A 99 27.96 -20.82 26.51
CA THR A 99 27.31 -22.14 26.57
C THR A 99 26.51 -22.15 27.88
N VAL A 100 25.20 -21.93 27.80
CA VAL A 100 24.27 -22.16 28.91
C VAL A 100 23.57 -23.46 28.61
N GLU A 101 23.74 -24.38 29.56
CA GLU A 101 23.09 -25.66 29.73
C GLU A 101 21.57 -25.52 29.62
N TYR A 102 20.89 -26.50 29.02
CA TYR A 102 19.44 -26.54 28.94
C TYR A 102 18.86 -26.75 30.35
N GLU A 103 18.20 -25.74 30.91
CA GLU A 103 17.21 -25.95 31.97
C GLU A 103 15.85 -25.46 31.48
N ASP A 104 14.95 -26.44 31.44
CA ASP A 104 13.50 -26.39 31.32
C ASP A 104 12.89 -25.34 32.25
N GLY A 105 12.03 -24.48 31.70
CA GLY A 105 11.42 -23.36 32.41
C GLY A 105 10.32 -22.72 31.58
N GLU A 106 9.15 -23.38 31.59
CA GLU A 106 7.89 -22.84 31.10
C GLU A 106 7.68 -21.39 31.58
N SER A 107 7.66 -20.45 30.64
CA SER A 107 7.09 -19.12 30.87
C SER A 107 5.73 -19.11 30.21
N GLY A 108 4.72 -19.53 30.96
CA GLY A 108 3.32 -19.28 30.63
C GLY A 108 3.07 -17.77 30.62
N ASP A 109 2.73 -17.25 29.45
CA ASP A 109 2.10 -15.96 29.30
C ASP A 109 0.70 -16.22 28.76
N ASP A 110 -0.19 -16.64 29.67
CA ASP A 110 -1.62 -16.74 29.47
C ASP A 110 -2.19 -15.32 29.41
N GLU A 111 -2.17 -14.70 28.23
CA GLU A 111 -3.02 -13.53 27.97
C GLU A 111 -4.45 -14.03 27.67
N ASP A 112 -5.27 -13.98 28.72
CA ASP A 112 -6.73 -14.03 28.82
C ASP A 112 -7.49 -13.67 27.51
N TYR A 113 -7.86 -14.68 26.72
CA TYR A 113 -8.89 -14.52 25.68
C TYR A 113 -10.26 -14.55 26.36
N ASP A 114 -10.87 -13.38 26.54
CA ASP A 114 -12.27 -13.23 26.97
C ASP A 114 -13.19 -13.95 25.96
N ASP A 115 -13.59 -15.18 26.30
CA ASP A 115 -14.48 -16.07 25.55
C ASP A 115 -15.95 -15.60 25.62
N ARG A 116 -16.17 -14.31 25.30
CA ARG A 116 -17.51 -13.71 25.24
C ARG A 116 -18.03 -13.72 23.81
N ASP A 117 -18.95 -14.66 23.62
CA ASP A 117 -20.04 -14.64 22.64
C ASP A 117 -19.63 -14.79 21.16
N HIS A 118 -19.26 -16.01 20.78
CA HIS A 118 -19.39 -16.49 19.40
C HIS A 118 -20.47 -17.59 19.30
N ASP A 119 -21.70 -17.29 19.74
CA ASP A 119 -22.89 -18.03 19.34
C ASP A 119 -23.24 -17.70 17.88
N TYR A 120 -22.48 -18.30 16.96
CA TYR A 120 -22.91 -18.46 15.57
C TYR A 120 -23.60 -19.82 15.46
N GLY A 121 -24.67 -19.98 16.25
CA GLY A 121 -25.70 -20.98 16.01
C GLY A 121 -26.19 -20.85 14.58
N ARG A 122 -25.77 -21.79 13.73
CA ARG A 122 -26.46 -22.12 12.49
C ARG A 122 -27.92 -22.43 12.81
N VAL A 123 -28.80 -21.46 12.67
CA VAL A 123 -30.21 -21.72 12.38
C VAL A 123 -30.42 -21.36 10.92
N ARG A 124 -30.12 -22.33 10.07
CA ARG A 124 -30.65 -22.37 8.71
C ARG A 124 -32.08 -22.87 8.88
N ASP A 125 -33.05 -21.97 9.01
CA ASP A 125 -34.48 -22.24 8.81
C ASP A 125 -35.25 -20.90 8.73
N ASP A 126 -35.01 -20.10 7.68
CA ASP A 126 -35.96 -19.07 7.25
C ASP A 126 -36.83 -19.68 6.14
N ASP A 127 -37.87 -20.37 6.62
CA ASP A 127 -39.27 -20.16 6.25
C ASP A 127 -39.49 -19.30 5.00
N TRP A 128 -39.49 -19.96 3.83
CA TRP A 128 -40.12 -19.43 2.62
C TRP A 128 -41.64 -19.45 2.82
N GLU A 129 -42.11 -18.46 3.57
CA GLU A 129 -43.51 -18.22 3.90
C GLU A 129 -44.40 -18.50 2.68
N ARG A 130 -45.18 -19.56 2.88
CA ARG A 130 -46.44 -19.85 2.24
C ARG A 130 -47.28 -18.57 2.17
N ALA A 131 -47.22 -17.86 1.05
CA ALA A 131 -48.30 -16.96 0.64
C ALA A 131 -49.38 -17.81 -0.05
N GLU A 132 -50.60 -17.67 0.45
CA GLU A 132 -51.83 -18.39 0.07
C GLU A 132 -52.19 -18.32 -1.41
#